data_AF-W0J5B4-F1
#
_entry.id   AF-W0J5B4-F1
#
_cell.length_a   1.000
_cell.length_b   1.000
_cell.length_c   1.000
_cell.angle_alpha   90.00
_cell.angle_beta   90.00
_cell.angle_gamma   90.00
#
_symmetry.space_group_name_H-M   'P 1'
#
loop_
_entity.id
_entity.type
_entity.pdbx_description
1 polymer ?
#
loop_
_entity_poly.entity_id
_entity_poly.type
_entity_poly.pdbx_seq_one_letter_code
_entity_poly.pdbx_strand_id
1 'polypeptide(L)' 'MRPHALLALRLLAFTGLLVSLWALLANLAQSYDTFNPAYASYYWKQQLLRPVLGLALSLLVLFLARPLSRWLSGE' A
#
# COMPACT_ATOMS: atom_id res chain seq x y z
N MET A 1 -18.11 12.90 -15.51
CA MET A 1 -17.30 11.72 -15.10
C MET A 1 -16.58 11.03 -16.27
N ARG A 2 -15.27 11.26 -16.46
CA ARG A 2 -14.46 10.48 -17.43
C ARG A 2 -14.16 9.08 -16.85
N PRO A 3 -14.73 7.98 -17.38
CA PRO A 3 -14.55 6.63 -16.82
C PRO A 3 -13.08 6.20 -16.77
N HIS A 4 -12.25 6.75 -17.66
CA HIS A 4 -10.81 6.46 -17.75
C HIS A 4 -10.01 6.94 -16.52
N ALA A 5 -10.36 8.08 -15.92
CA ALA A 5 -9.61 8.64 -14.79
C ALA A 5 -9.83 7.83 -13.50
N LEU A 6 -11.08 7.43 -13.24
CA LEU A 6 -11.41 6.56 -12.11
C LEU A 6 -10.76 5.18 -12.26
N LEU A 7 -10.76 4.63 -13.48
CA LEU A 7 -10.16 3.33 -13.76
C LEU A 7 -8.64 3.37 -13.61
N ALA A 8 -7.97 4.44 -14.08
CA ALA A 8 -6.54 4.64 -13.88
C ALA A 8 -6.16 4.76 -12.40
N LEU A 9 -6.91 5.53 -11.60
CA LEU A 9 -6.69 5.65 -10.15
C LEU A 9 -6.85 4.31 -9.43
N ARG A 10 -7.87 3.52 -9.80
CA ARG A 10 -8.08 2.19 -9.24
C ARG A 10 -6.95 1.24 -9.61
N LEU A 11 -6.52 1.22 -10.88
CA LEU A 11 -5.41 0.40 -11.31
C LEU A 11 -4.12 0.75 -10.57
N LEU A 12 -3.81 2.05 -10.42
CA LEU A 12 -2.66 2.52 -9.68
C LEU A 12 -2.72 2.14 -8.20
N ALA A 13 -3.90 2.23 -7.58
CA ALA A 13 -4.11 1.77 -6.21
C ALA A 13 -3.95 0.25 -6.08
N PHE A 14 -4.46 -0.53 -7.04
CA PHE A 14 -4.31 -1.98 -7.05
C PHE A 14 -2.87 -2.42 -7.25
N THR A 15 -2.11 -1.76 -8.13
CA THR A 15 -0.68 -2.06 -8.31
C THR A 15 0.10 -1.70 -7.06
N GLY A 16 -0.18 -0.54 -6.44
CA GLY A 16 0.42 -0.15 -5.16
C GLY A 16 0.13 -1.15 -4.04
N LEU A 17 -1.11 -1.66 -3.97
CA LEU A 17 -1.52 -2.72 -3.04
C LEU A 17 -0.71 -4.00 -3.26
N LEU A 18 -0.65 -4.49 -4.49
CA LEU A 18 0.06 -5.74 -4.81
C LEU A 18 1.55 -5.63 -4.49
N VAL A 19 2.20 -4.52 -4.87
CA VAL A 19 3.62 -4.29 -4.59
C VAL A 19 3.88 -4.21 -3.10
N SER A 20 3.04 -3.48 -2.35
CA SER A 20 3.21 -3.33 -0.91
C SER A 20 2.94 -4.63 -0.15
N LEU A 21 1.95 -5.42 -0.59
CA LEU A 21 1.65 -6.74 -0.05
C LEU A 21 2.81 -7.70 -0.30
N TRP A 22 3.33 -7.73 -1.53
CA TRP A 22 4.49 -8.53 -1.87
C TRP A 22 5.71 -8.17 -1.02
N ALA A 23 6.00 -6.87 -0.88
CA ALA A 23 7.09 -6.40 -0.03
C ALA A 23 6.91 -6.80 1.45
N LEU A 24 5.68 -6.73 1.96
CA LEU A 24 5.37 -7.20 3.32
C LEU A 24 5.69 -8.69 3.48
N LEU A 25 5.20 -9.53 2.55
CA LEU A 25 5.42 -10.97 2.57
C LEU A 25 6.89 -11.33 2.41
N ALA A 26 7.61 -10.66 1.51
CA ALA A 26 9.04 -10.86 1.32
C ALA A 26 9.83 -10.52 2.59
N ASN A 27 9.50 -9.41 3.25
CA ASN A 27 10.15 -8.99 4.49
C ASN A 27 9.84 -9.94 5.66
N LEU A 28 8.61 -10.46 5.73
CA LEU A 28 8.25 -11.49 6.70
C LEU A 28 9.00 -12.80 6.46
N ALA A 29 9.08 -13.23 5.20
CA ALA A 29 9.82 -14.44 4.82
C ALA A 29 11.32 -14.32 5.14
N GLN A 30 11.93 -13.17 4.86
CA GLN A 30 13.34 -12.91 5.20
C GLN A 30 13.59 -12.83 6.71
N SER A 31 12.65 -12.25 7.45
CA SER A 31 12.74 -12.17 8.90
C SER A 31 12.45 -13.50 9.61
N TYR A 32 11.74 -14.44 8.97
CA TYR A 32 11.25 -15.66 9.63
C TYR A 32 12.38 -16.47 10.28
N ASP A 33 13.47 -16.70 9.56
CA ASP A 33 14.61 -17.49 10.06
C ASP A 33 15.53 -16.72 11.01
N THR A 34 15.50 -15.38 10.96
CA THR A 34 16.41 -14.51 11.74
C THR A 34 15.70 -13.76 12.86
N PHE A 35 14.42 -14.05 13.10
CA PHE A 35 13.59 -13.29 14.04
C PHE A 35 14.05 -13.51 15.47
N ASN A 36 14.47 -12.41 16.12
CA ASN A 36 14.72 -12.38 17.55
C ASN A 36 13.66 -11.50 18.25
N PRO A 37 12.86 -12.05 19.18
CA PRO A 37 11.78 -11.31 19.84
C PRO A 37 12.26 -10.09 20.64
N ALA A 38 13.52 -10.08 21.10
CA ALA A 38 14.11 -8.92 21.77
C ALA A 38 14.20 -7.67 20.87
N TYR A 39 14.18 -7.86 19.55
CA TYR A 39 14.29 -6.79 18.55
C TYR A 39 13.00 -6.59 17.75
N ALA A 40 11.86 -7.14 18.21
CA ALA A 40 10.60 -7.09 17.47
C ALA A 40 10.19 -5.66 17.04
N SER A 41 10.39 -4.66 17.90
CA SER A 41 10.10 -3.26 17.61
C SER A 41 11.02 -2.66 16.53
N TYR A 42 12.27 -3.13 16.46
CA TYR A 42 13.24 -2.74 15.44
C TYR A 42 12.88 -3.35 14.08
N TYR A 43 12.58 -4.66 14.03
CA TYR A 43 12.09 -5.33 12.82
C TYR A 43 10.80 -4.69 12.30
N TRP A 44 9.87 -4.35 13.19
CA TRP A 44 8.64 -3.66 12.83
C TRP A 44 8.90 -2.32 12.12
N LYS A 45 9.73 -1.45 12.72
CA LYS A 45 10.04 -0.14 12.15
C LYS A 45 10.84 -0.24 10.85
N GLN A 46 11.80 -1.16 10.79
CA GLN A 46 12.74 -1.22 9.68
C GLN A 46 12.17 -1.96 8.47
N GLN A 47 11.43 -3.05 8.70
CA GLN A 47 11.00 -3.95 7.63
C GLN A 47 9.50 -3.88 7.35
N LEU A 48 8.66 -3.64 8.35
CA LEU A 48 7.20 -3.75 8.17
C LEU A 48 6.53 -2.39 8.00
N LEU A 49 7.08 -1.31 8.57
CA LEU A 49 6.46 0.01 8.53
C LEU A 49 6.24 0.54 7.10
N ARG A 50 7.26 0.46 6.24
CA ARG A 50 7.16 0.92 4.84
C ARG A 50 6.09 0.19 4.04
N PRO A 51 6.09 -1.16 3.95
CA PRO A 51 5.04 -1.87 3.22
C PRO A 51 3.65 -1.68 3.84
N VAL A 52 3.53 -1.58 5.18
CA VAL A 52 2.26 -1.26 5.84
C VAL A 52 1.74 0.13 5.44
N LEU A 53 2.61 1.14 5.41
CA LEU A 53 2.24 2.49 4.94
C LEU A 53 1.85 2.47 3.46
N GLY A 54 2.57 1.72 2.61
CA GLY A 54 2.24 1.54 1.21
C GLY A 54 0.85 0.91 1.00
N LEU A 55 0.52 -0.12 1.79
CA LEU A 55 -0.81 -0.74 1.82
C LEU A 55 -1.88 0.27 2.25
N ALA A 56 -1.65 0.99 3.34
CA ALA A 56 -2.59 1.98 3.87
C ALA A 56 -2.88 3.09 2.86
N LEU A 57 -1.83 3.64 2.22
CA LEU A 57 -1.97 4.66 1.18
C LEU A 57 -2.74 4.11 -0.04
N SER A 58 -2.41 2.91 -0.49
CA SER A 58 -3.08 2.31 -1.66
C SER A 58 -4.56 2.04 -1.39
N LEU A 59 -4.91 1.56 -0.18
CA LEU A 59 -6.32 1.43 0.25
C LEU A 59 -7.01 2.78 0.30
N LEU A 60 -6.37 3.79 0.87
CA LEU A 60 -6.92 5.14 0.98
C LEU A 60 -7.20 5.75 -0.40
N VAL A 61 -6.30 5.57 -1.37
CA VAL A 61 -6.53 5.97 -2.76
C VAL A 61 -7.70 5.21 -3.38
N LEU A 62 -7.88 3.92 -3.06
CA LEU A 62 -9.03 3.12 -3.52
C LEU A 62 -10.37 3.63 -2.95
N PHE A 63 -10.41 3.90 -1.64
CA PHE A 63 -11.59 4.46 -0.96
C PHE A 63 -11.93 5.86 -1.48
N LEU A 64 -10.91 6.69 -1.66
CA LEU A 64 -11.07 8.05 -2.14
C LEU A 64 -11.06 8.15 -3.68
N ALA A 65 -10.98 7.04 -4.43
CA ALA A 65 -10.86 7.09 -5.89
C ALA A 65 -12.00 7.87 -6.55
N ARG A 66 -13.22 7.71 -6.01
CA ARG A 66 -14.41 8.45 -6.48
C ARG A 66 -14.30 9.95 -6.22
N PRO A 67 -14.14 10.44 -4.97
CA PRO A 67 -13.97 11.87 -4.71
C PRO A 67 -12.72 12.45 -5.36
N LEU A 68 -11.58 11.73 -5.39
CA LEU A 68 -10.37 12.16 -6.10
C LEU A 68 -10.65 12.37 -7.59
N SER A 69 -11.35 11.44 -8.23
CA SER A 69 -11.66 11.55 -9.66
C SER A 69 -12.54 12.76 -9.98
N ARG A 70 -13.46 13.13 -9.07
CA ARG A 70 -14.33 14.30 -9.20
C ARG A 70 -13.52 15.59 -9.05
N TRP A 71 -12.72 15.66 -7.98
CA TRP A 71 -11.82 16.78 -7.71
C TRP A 71 -10.82 17.01 -8.86
N LEU A 72 -10.17 15.95 -9.36
CA LEU A 72 -9.26 16.02 -10.51
C LEU A 72 -9.96 16.39 -11.83
N SER A 73 -11.25 16.09 -11.95
CA SER A 73 -12.05 16.45 -13.13
C SER A 73 -12.60 17.88 -13.04
N GLY A 74 -12.43 18.58 -11.91
CA GLY A 74 -12.99 19.92 -11.68
C GLY A 74 -14.51 19.95 -11.50
N GLU A 75 -15.13 18.81 -11.14
CA GLU A 75 -16.56 18.68 -10.80
C GLU A 75 -16.81 18.94 -9.32
#